data_AF-A0A1G1Y5Y6-F1
#
_entry.id   AF-A0A1G1Y5Y6-F1
#
_cell.length_a   1.000
_cell.length_b   1.000
_cell.length_c   1.000
_cell.angle_alpha   90.00
_cell.angle_beta   90.00
_cell.angle_gamma   90.00
#
_symmetry.space_group_name_H-M   'P 1'
#
loop_
_entity.id
_entity.type
_entity.pdbx_description
1 polymer ?
#
loop_
_entity_poly.entity_id
_entity_poly.type
_entity_poly.pdbx_seq_one_letter_code
_entity_poly.pdbx_strand_id
1 'polypeptide(L)'
;MPNLSKKTLILSLILLATTVVVSGCWKKPVAPVNTNVNQNINQNQNINTNQTEEIDISDWKTYRNEEYGFELKYPLGYSEDDFYSIWEINTGSQNLKKNWGINRGQETVFSISVYPKSEINTVLKYYNYELTGEKVSVGSTYGEKLNYGGILVSNDDYFYIIKSTFIYMLDSEVYKEYEHILDTMRFF
;
A
#
# COMPACT_ATOMS: atom_id res chain seq x y z
N MET A 1 38.16 48.97 4.03
CA MET A 1 37.18 48.45 3.04
C MET A 1 37.11 46.94 3.23
N PRO A 2 35.96 46.43 3.68
CA PRO A 2 35.05 45.74 2.76
C PRO A 2 33.62 46.29 2.85
N ASN A 3 32.93 46.25 1.71
CA ASN A 3 31.59 46.77 1.47
C ASN A 3 30.51 45.83 2.06
N LEU A 4 29.66 46.36 2.94
CA LEU A 4 28.47 45.67 3.44
C LEU A 4 27.29 46.03 2.53
N SER A 5 26.81 45.07 1.75
CA SER A 5 25.74 45.26 0.77
C SER A 5 24.38 45.47 1.44
N LYS A 6 23.75 46.60 1.10
CA LYS A 6 22.36 46.94 1.40
C LYS A 6 21.42 45.87 0.87
N LYS A 7 20.61 45.27 1.75
CA LYS A 7 19.25 44.74 1.53
C LYS A 7 18.84 43.94 2.76
N THR A 8 17.93 44.46 3.58
CA THR A 8 16.70 43.77 4.02
C THR A 8 15.87 44.80 4.80
N LEU A 9 14.69 45.11 4.25
CA LEU A 9 13.72 46.08 4.76
C LEU A 9 12.82 45.40 5.83
N ILE A 10 12.71 46.08 6.97
CA ILE A 10 11.49 46.32 7.78
C ILE A 10 10.60 45.11 8.11
N LEU A 11 10.76 44.63 9.35
CA LEU A 11 9.76 43.88 10.10
C LEU A 11 8.57 44.78 10.47
N SER A 12 7.40 44.13 10.63
CA SER A 12 6.15 44.56 11.28
C SER A 12 5.05 45.16 10.40
N LEU A 13 4.02 44.35 10.13
CA LEU A 13 2.65 44.72 10.48
C LEU A 13 1.76 43.45 10.58
N ILE A 14 1.29 43.19 11.80
CA ILE A 14 0.19 42.27 12.10
C ILE A 14 -1.11 43.01 11.75
N LEU A 15 -1.98 42.40 10.95
CA LEU A 15 -3.39 42.79 10.92
C LEU A 15 -4.27 41.55 10.87
N LEU A 16 -4.98 41.33 11.99
CA LEU A 16 -6.11 40.43 12.10
C LEU A 16 -7.21 40.85 11.11
N ALA A 17 -7.80 39.87 10.42
CA ALA A 17 -9.20 39.93 10.02
C ALA A 17 -9.79 38.52 10.03
N THR A 18 -10.58 38.28 11.07
CA THR A 18 -11.46 37.14 11.28
C THR A 18 -12.59 37.10 10.26
N THR A 19 -12.82 35.96 9.62
CA THR A 19 -14.19 35.56 9.21
C THR A 19 -14.40 34.08 9.51
N VAL A 20 -15.13 33.83 10.59
CA VAL A 20 -15.74 32.54 10.91
C VAL A 20 -16.89 32.34 9.93
N VAL A 21 -16.79 31.39 9.01
CA VAL A 21 -17.95 30.92 8.24
C VAL A 21 -18.63 29.82 9.04
N VAL A 22 -19.65 30.19 9.82
CA VAL A 22 -20.60 29.24 10.38
C VAL A 22 -21.60 28.88 9.27
N SER A 23 -21.33 27.82 8.52
CA SER A 23 -22.30 27.20 7.63
C SER A 23 -23.25 26.34 8.47
N GLY A 24 -24.40 26.92 8.82
CA GLY A 24 -25.49 26.22 9.48
C GLY A 24 -26.05 25.09 8.62
N CYS A 25 -26.02 23.87 9.14
CA CYS A 25 -26.79 22.75 8.61
C CYS A 25 -28.27 22.95 9.00
N TRP A 26 -29.13 23.30 8.04
CA TRP A 26 -30.58 23.20 8.24
C TRP A 26 -31.05 21.77 7.96
N LYS A 27 -31.30 21.00 9.01
CA LYS A 27 -32.09 19.76 8.91
C LYS A 27 -33.57 20.15 8.87
N LYS A 28 -34.24 19.85 7.76
CA LYS A 28 -35.70 19.94 7.66
C LYS A 28 -36.34 18.80 8.46
N PRO A 29 -37.45 19.03 9.19
CA PRO A 29 -38.15 17.96 9.90
C PRO A 29 -38.86 17.05 8.89
N VAL A 30 -38.58 15.74 8.97
CA VAL A 30 -39.27 14.71 8.19
C VAL A 30 -40.50 14.28 8.97
N ALA A 31 -41.69 14.38 8.34
CA ALA A 31 -42.94 13.91 8.91
C ALA A 31 -42.95 12.37 9.09
N PRO A 32 -43.65 11.82 10.09
CA PRO A 32 -43.71 10.38 10.30
C PRO A 32 -44.55 9.72 9.20
N VAL A 33 -43.92 8.86 8.40
CA VAL A 33 -44.61 7.96 7.46
C VAL A 33 -45.07 6.73 8.24
N ASN A 34 -46.37 6.61 8.44
CA ASN A 34 -47.02 5.36 8.85
C ASN A 34 -47.29 4.52 7.61
N THR A 35 -46.46 3.50 7.37
CA THR A 35 -46.76 2.45 6.40
C THR A 35 -47.15 1.18 7.13
N ASN A 36 -48.40 0.78 6.95
CA ASN A 36 -48.95 -0.50 7.41
C ASN A 36 -48.16 -1.65 6.78
N VAL A 37 -47.54 -2.46 7.63
CA VAL A 37 -46.90 -3.72 7.24
C VAL A 37 -47.99 -4.77 7.04
N ASN A 38 -48.14 -5.25 5.81
CA ASN A 38 -48.82 -6.51 5.55
C ASN A 38 -47.75 -7.56 5.29
N GLN A 39 -47.58 -8.47 6.24
CA GLN A 39 -46.58 -9.53 6.17
C GLN A 39 -47.03 -10.61 5.19
N ASN A 40 -46.26 -10.78 4.11
CA ASN A 40 -46.22 -12.04 3.38
C ASN A 40 -44.78 -12.56 3.46
N ILE A 41 -44.56 -13.50 4.37
CA ILE A 41 -43.28 -14.15 4.61
C ILE A 41 -43.17 -15.28 3.58
N ASN A 42 -42.21 -15.17 2.66
CA ASN A 42 -41.69 -16.32 1.93
C ASN A 42 -40.17 -16.34 2.08
N GLN A 43 -39.67 -17.54 2.37
CA GLN A 43 -38.39 -17.82 2.98
C GLN A 43 -37.19 -17.66 2.03
N ASN A 44 -36.05 -17.41 2.68
CA ASN A 44 -34.68 -17.69 2.25
C ASN A 44 -34.10 -16.93 1.06
N GLN A 45 -33.35 -15.87 1.37
CA GLN A 45 -31.96 -15.80 0.93
C GLN A 45 -31.07 -15.33 2.09
N ASN A 46 -30.36 -16.29 2.70
CA ASN A 46 -29.10 -16.01 3.38
C ASN A 46 -28.09 -15.70 2.26
N ILE A 47 -27.90 -14.43 1.93
CA ILE A 47 -26.75 -14.01 1.13
C ILE A 47 -25.67 -13.59 2.12
N ASN A 48 -24.92 -14.57 2.58
CA ASN A 48 -23.55 -14.33 3.02
C ASN A 48 -22.64 -15.06 2.05
N THR A 49 -22.34 -14.40 0.96
CA THR A 49 -21.26 -14.78 0.06
C THR A 49 -20.36 -13.57 -0.08
N ASN A 50 -19.38 -13.48 0.83
CA ASN A 50 -18.06 -12.98 0.46
C ASN A 50 -17.54 -13.92 -0.62
N GLN A 51 -18.03 -13.72 -1.85
CA GLN A 51 -17.54 -14.43 -3.01
C GLN A 51 -16.22 -13.75 -3.33
N THR A 52 -15.13 -14.31 -2.80
CA THR A 52 -13.79 -14.02 -3.27
C THR A 52 -13.81 -14.26 -4.78
N GLU A 53 -13.68 -13.19 -5.57
CA GLU A 53 -13.54 -13.29 -7.02
C GLU A 53 -12.26 -14.09 -7.27
N GLU A 54 -12.41 -15.34 -7.72
CA GLU A 54 -11.29 -16.18 -8.10
C GLU A 54 -10.68 -15.61 -9.39
N ILE A 55 -9.56 -14.90 -9.27
CA ILE A 55 -8.81 -14.43 -10.44
C ILE A 55 -8.08 -15.63 -11.04
N ASP A 56 -8.25 -15.82 -12.36
CA ASP A 56 -7.46 -16.79 -13.09
C ASP A 56 -6.00 -16.32 -13.20
N ILE A 57 -5.11 -17.07 -12.55
CA ILE A 57 -3.67 -16.81 -12.53
C ILE A 57 -2.87 -17.78 -13.42
N SER A 58 -3.52 -18.54 -14.31
CA SER A 58 -2.87 -19.54 -15.16
C SER A 58 -1.78 -18.92 -16.05
N ASP A 59 -2.04 -17.72 -16.55
CA ASP A 59 -1.18 -17.04 -17.52
C ASP A 59 -0.16 -16.11 -16.86
N TRP A 60 -0.15 -16.02 -15.53
CA TRP A 60 0.76 -15.14 -14.81
C TRP A 60 2.22 -15.57 -14.96
N LYS A 61 3.10 -14.57 -15.10
CA LYS A 61 4.55 -14.77 -15.15
C LYS A 61 5.12 -14.96 -13.76
N THR A 62 6.10 -15.85 -13.63
CA THR A 62 6.84 -16.06 -12.38
C THR A 62 8.10 -15.20 -12.38
N TYR A 63 8.29 -14.39 -11.34
CA TYR A 63 9.59 -13.84 -10.98
C TYR A 63 10.17 -14.67 -9.83
N ARG A 64 11.40 -15.15 -10.01
CA ARG A 64 12.10 -15.97 -9.02
C ARG A 64 13.50 -15.44 -8.80
N ASN A 65 13.87 -15.24 -7.55
CA ASN A 65 15.20 -14.86 -7.14
C ASN A 65 15.77 -15.93 -6.19
N GLU A 66 16.64 -16.78 -6.74
CA GLU A 66 17.26 -17.86 -5.96
C GLU A 66 18.28 -17.34 -4.95
N GLU A 67 18.97 -16.24 -5.27
CA GLU A 67 20.00 -15.66 -4.40
C GLU A 67 19.41 -15.16 -3.06
N TYR A 68 18.21 -14.60 -3.11
CA TYR A 68 17.53 -14.01 -1.96
C TYR A 68 16.30 -14.77 -1.50
N GLY A 69 16.10 -16.00 -2.00
CA GLY A 69 15.15 -16.95 -1.42
C GLY A 69 13.68 -16.54 -1.58
N PHE A 70 13.28 -16.01 -2.73
CA PHE A 70 11.86 -15.72 -2.97
C PHE A 70 11.39 -15.94 -4.41
N GLU A 71 10.11 -16.24 -4.56
CA GLU A 71 9.38 -16.24 -5.83
C GLU A 71 7.99 -15.64 -5.67
N LEU A 72 7.46 -15.09 -6.77
CA LEU A 72 6.10 -14.57 -6.88
C LEU A 72 5.60 -14.68 -8.31
N LYS A 73 4.28 -14.59 -8.49
CA LYS A 73 3.66 -14.43 -9.81
C LYS A 73 3.11 -13.03 -9.99
N TYR A 74 3.03 -12.57 -11.23
CA TYR A 74 2.40 -11.31 -11.62
C TYR A 74 1.69 -11.42 -12.98
N PRO A 75 0.67 -10.58 -13.27
CA PRO A 75 -0.05 -10.60 -14.54
C PRO A 75 0.87 -10.49 -15.75
N LEU A 76 0.66 -11.35 -16.76
CA LEU A 76 1.42 -11.33 -18.02
C LEU A 76 1.38 -9.96 -18.70
N GLY A 77 0.20 -9.33 -18.70
CA GLY A 77 -0.05 -8.05 -19.35
C GLY A 77 0.88 -6.92 -18.87
N TYR A 78 1.38 -6.97 -17.63
CA TYR A 78 2.31 -5.96 -17.12
C TYR A 78 3.65 -5.91 -17.84
N SER A 79 4.00 -6.99 -18.55
CA SER A 79 5.24 -7.05 -19.35
C SER A 79 5.03 -6.73 -20.84
N GLU A 80 3.77 -6.57 -21.26
CA GLU A 80 3.39 -6.35 -22.67
C GLU A 80 2.71 -4.99 -22.88
N ASP A 81 2.22 -4.36 -21.81
CA ASP A 81 1.55 -3.07 -21.81
C ASP A 81 2.54 -1.94 -21.46
N ASP A 82 2.64 -0.94 -22.35
CA ASP A 82 3.52 0.23 -22.22
C ASP A 82 3.21 1.08 -20.96
N PHE A 83 2.05 0.91 -20.34
CA PHE A 83 1.67 1.61 -19.12
C PHE A 83 2.32 1.01 -17.86
N TYR A 84 2.84 -0.22 -17.97
CA TYR A 84 3.53 -0.89 -16.89
C TYR A 84 5.04 -0.87 -17.11
N SER A 85 5.79 -0.82 -16.01
CA SER A 85 7.24 -0.97 -16.05
C SER A 85 7.70 -1.88 -14.92
N ILE A 86 8.45 -2.92 -15.30
CA ILE A 86 9.14 -3.79 -14.38
C ILE A 86 10.55 -3.25 -14.21
N TRP A 87 10.98 -3.06 -12.96
CA TRP A 87 12.29 -2.50 -12.65
C TRP A 87 13.02 -3.35 -11.62
N GLU A 88 14.34 -3.30 -11.69
CA GLU A 88 15.23 -4.00 -10.78
C GLU A 88 16.44 -3.12 -10.47
N ILE A 89 16.79 -3.02 -9.19
CA ILE A 89 17.92 -2.23 -8.71
C ILE A 89 18.71 -3.09 -7.72
N ASN A 90 20.00 -3.29 -7.99
CA ASN A 90 20.88 -4.19 -7.23
C ASN A 90 21.90 -3.46 -6.34
N THR A 91 21.72 -2.17 -6.05
CA THR A 91 22.60 -1.40 -5.15
C THR A 91 21.85 -0.21 -4.51
N GLY A 92 22.19 0.14 -3.25
CA GLY A 92 21.59 1.31 -2.59
C GLY A 92 21.92 1.49 -1.10
N SER A 93 21.45 2.60 -0.53
CA SER A 93 21.55 2.97 0.90
C SER A 93 21.08 1.83 1.82
N GLN A 94 21.64 1.77 3.05
CA GLN A 94 21.25 0.81 4.09
C GLN A 94 21.42 -0.67 3.72
N ASN A 95 22.47 -1.03 2.98
CA ASN A 95 22.79 -2.42 2.63
C ASN A 95 21.68 -3.14 1.84
N LEU A 96 20.87 -2.39 1.09
CA LEU A 96 19.91 -2.92 0.14
C LEU A 96 20.59 -3.92 -0.80
N LYS A 97 20.12 -5.16 -0.81
CA LYS A 97 20.64 -6.24 -1.65
C LYS A 97 19.92 -6.31 -2.98
N LYS A 98 18.59 -6.17 -2.91
CA LYS A 98 17.71 -6.24 -4.07
C LYS A 98 16.54 -5.32 -3.86
N ASN A 99 16.15 -4.60 -4.90
CA ASN A 99 14.82 -4.02 -4.99
C ASN A 99 14.25 -4.37 -6.35
N TRP A 100 13.10 -5.01 -6.36
CA TRP A 100 12.38 -5.37 -7.58
C TRP A 100 10.94 -4.91 -7.46
N GLY A 101 10.36 -4.43 -8.55
CA GLY A 101 8.96 -4.01 -8.52
C GLY A 101 8.36 -3.74 -9.87
N ILE A 102 7.07 -3.41 -9.81
CA ILE A 102 6.20 -3.14 -10.94
C ILE A 102 5.52 -1.81 -10.69
N ASN A 103 5.67 -0.88 -11.62
CA ASN A 103 4.90 0.34 -11.64
C ASN A 103 3.79 0.28 -12.68
N ARG A 104 2.74 1.06 -12.42
CA ARG A 104 1.70 1.44 -13.37
C ARG A 104 1.77 2.97 -13.51
N GLY A 105 2.36 3.47 -14.58
CA GLY A 105 2.78 4.86 -14.68
C GLY A 105 3.78 5.24 -13.58
N GLN A 106 3.43 6.21 -12.73
CA GLN A 106 4.27 6.66 -11.60
C GLN A 106 3.98 5.95 -10.27
N GLU A 107 2.97 5.08 -10.25
CA GLU A 107 2.50 4.40 -9.04
C GLU A 107 3.11 3.00 -8.93
N THR A 108 3.49 2.59 -7.72
CA THR A 108 4.04 1.24 -7.49
C THR A 108 2.91 0.27 -7.16
N VAL A 109 2.62 -0.64 -8.10
CA VAL A 109 1.67 -1.74 -7.89
C VAL A 109 2.20 -2.67 -6.83
N PHE A 110 3.47 -3.08 -6.98
CA PHE A 110 4.17 -3.98 -6.08
C PHE A 110 5.65 -3.66 -6.08
N SER A 111 6.28 -3.70 -4.91
CA SER A 111 7.75 -3.76 -4.80
C SER A 111 8.16 -4.64 -3.64
N ILE A 112 9.30 -5.31 -3.79
CA ILE A 112 9.98 -6.06 -2.73
C ILE A 112 11.43 -5.60 -2.60
N SER A 113 11.78 -5.10 -1.42
CA SER A 113 13.14 -4.75 -1.04
C SER A 113 13.73 -5.80 -0.11
N VAL A 114 14.93 -6.28 -0.41
CA VAL A 114 15.66 -7.30 0.35
C VAL A 114 16.83 -6.67 1.09
N TYR A 115 16.96 -7.00 2.37
CA TYR A 115 18.03 -6.56 3.24
C TYR A 115 18.54 -7.73 4.09
N PRO A 116 19.80 -7.72 4.55
CA PRO A 116 20.28 -8.69 5.54
C PRO A 116 19.45 -8.60 6.82
N LYS A 117 19.08 -9.75 7.41
CA LYS A 117 18.27 -9.79 8.65
C LYS A 117 18.89 -8.97 9.79
N SER A 118 20.22 -8.96 9.88
CA SER A 118 20.97 -8.18 10.87
C SER A 118 20.73 -6.66 10.79
N GLU A 119 20.25 -6.16 9.65
CA GLU A 119 20.04 -4.73 9.40
C GLU A 119 18.62 -4.26 9.73
N ILE A 120 17.74 -5.12 10.23
CA ILE A 120 16.33 -4.81 10.43
C ILE A 120 16.11 -3.52 11.23
N ASN A 121 16.80 -3.36 12.37
CA ASN A 121 16.65 -2.17 13.20
C ASN A 121 17.23 -0.91 12.54
N THR A 122 18.34 -1.06 11.80
CA THR A 122 18.96 0.03 11.04
C THR A 122 17.98 0.57 9.99
N VAL A 123 17.39 -0.32 9.22
CA VAL A 123 16.47 0.00 8.12
C VAL A 123 15.15 0.57 8.66
N LEU A 124 14.55 -0.07 9.67
CA LEU A 124 13.31 0.43 10.29
C LEU A 124 13.52 1.85 10.82
N LYS A 125 14.63 2.11 11.52
CA LYS A 125 14.97 3.45 12.02
C LYS A 125 15.18 4.45 10.88
N TYR A 126 15.93 4.08 9.85
CA TYR A 126 16.26 4.99 8.74
C TYR A 126 15.01 5.48 8.01
N TYR A 127 14.05 4.58 7.77
CA TYR A 127 12.80 4.91 7.09
C TYR A 127 11.67 5.32 8.05
N ASN A 128 11.93 5.40 9.36
CA ASN A 128 10.93 5.68 10.39
C ASN A 128 9.76 4.68 10.37
N TYR A 129 10.02 3.42 10.07
CA TYR A 129 9.02 2.37 10.14
C TYR A 129 8.87 1.83 11.56
N GLU A 130 7.63 1.57 11.91
CA GLU A 130 7.25 0.86 13.13
C GLU A 130 6.39 -0.34 12.76
N LEU A 131 6.67 -1.47 13.41
CA LEU A 131 5.85 -2.66 13.35
C LEU A 131 4.56 -2.41 14.13
N THR A 132 3.40 -2.69 13.51
CA THR A 132 2.10 -2.40 14.14
C THR A 132 1.60 -3.52 15.06
N GLY A 133 2.24 -4.69 15.05
CA GLY A 133 1.72 -5.92 15.66
C GLY A 133 0.70 -6.67 14.81
N GLU A 134 0.18 -6.06 13.72
CA GLU A 134 -0.80 -6.68 12.83
C GLU A 134 -0.12 -7.66 11.88
N LYS A 135 -0.52 -8.94 11.95
CA LYS A 135 -0.01 -9.99 11.05
C LYS A 135 -0.83 -10.05 9.76
N VAL A 136 -0.12 -10.20 8.63
CA VAL A 136 -0.71 -10.27 7.28
C VAL A 136 -0.22 -11.55 6.60
N SER A 137 -1.14 -12.28 5.96
CA SER A 137 -0.77 -13.45 5.16
C SER A 137 0.04 -13.01 3.94
N VAL A 138 1.15 -13.68 3.67
CA VAL A 138 1.97 -13.47 2.47
C VAL A 138 2.33 -14.85 1.93
N GLY A 139 1.50 -15.32 0.99
CA GLY A 139 1.55 -16.67 0.46
C GLY A 139 1.56 -17.74 1.55
N SER A 140 2.66 -18.48 1.68
CA SER A 140 2.79 -19.55 2.68
C SER A 140 3.31 -19.11 4.06
N THR A 141 3.53 -17.81 4.28
CA THR A 141 4.04 -17.28 5.55
C THR A 141 3.22 -16.09 6.05
N TYR A 142 3.63 -15.50 7.16
CA TYR A 142 3.06 -14.28 7.70
C TYR A 142 4.11 -13.17 7.77
N GLY A 143 3.72 -11.99 7.33
CA GLY A 143 4.45 -10.75 7.58
C GLY A 143 3.80 -9.94 8.70
N GLU A 144 4.43 -8.82 9.03
CA GLU A 144 3.91 -7.83 9.96
C GLU A 144 3.82 -6.46 9.30
N LYS A 145 2.68 -5.78 9.49
CA LYS A 145 2.39 -4.51 8.84
C LYS A 145 3.24 -3.38 9.42
N LEU A 146 3.55 -2.41 8.56
CA LEU A 146 4.27 -1.18 8.90
C LEU A 146 3.33 0.02 9.01
N ASN A 147 3.65 0.97 9.88
CA ASN A 147 2.88 2.20 10.17
C ASN A 147 2.62 3.13 8.96
N TYR A 148 3.41 3.07 7.89
CA TYR A 148 3.19 3.82 6.64
C TYR A 148 2.80 2.95 5.46
N GLY A 149 2.30 1.75 5.76
CA GLY A 149 2.01 0.75 4.76
C GLY A 149 3.21 -0.10 4.39
N GLY A 150 2.89 -1.24 3.80
CA GLY A 150 3.84 -2.30 3.52
C GLY A 150 3.89 -3.36 4.62
N ILE A 151 4.61 -4.42 4.29
CA ILE A 151 4.66 -5.65 5.08
C ILE A 151 6.14 -6.02 5.24
N LEU A 152 6.56 -6.26 6.47
CA LEU A 152 7.84 -6.87 6.77
C LEU A 152 7.69 -8.38 6.87
N VAL A 153 8.44 -9.10 6.05
CA VAL A 153 8.59 -10.56 6.12
C VAL A 153 10.06 -10.86 6.42
N SER A 154 10.37 -11.95 7.10
CA SER A 154 11.76 -12.35 7.33
C SER A 154 11.92 -13.86 7.31
N ASN A 155 13.04 -14.34 6.77
CA ASN A 155 13.51 -15.72 6.90
C ASN A 155 14.79 -15.75 7.76
N ASP A 156 15.66 -16.74 7.58
CA ASP A 156 16.86 -16.89 8.40
C ASP A 156 17.92 -15.83 8.10
N ASP A 157 18.16 -15.54 6.82
CA ASP A 157 19.26 -14.67 6.36
C ASP A 157 18.83 -13.25 6.01
N TYR A 158 17.57 -13.08 5.61
CA TYR A 158 17.06 -11.83 5.06
C TYR A 158 15.76 -11.38 5.72
N PHE A 159 15.48 -10.09 5.55
CA PHE A 159 14.13 -9.57 5.66
C PHE A 159 13.75 -8.78 4.41
N TYR A 160 12.45 -8.74 4.17
CA TYR A 160 11.82 -8.22 2.99
C TYR A 160 10.87 -7.10 3.41
N ILE A 161 10.91 -5.98 2.72
CA ILE A 161 9.87 -4.95 2.81
C ILE A 161 9.08 -4.99 1.52
N ILE A 162 7.81 -5.39 1.61
CA ILE A 162 6.88 -5.44 0.49
C ILE A 162 5.97 -4.21 0.56
N LYS A 163 5.71 -3.56 -0.58
CA LYS A 163 4.89 -2.34 -0.64
C LYS A 163 4.02 -2.26 -1.89
N SER A 164 2.99 -1.44 -1.77
CA SER A 164 2.18 -0.91 -2.87
C SER A 164 1.74 0.51 -2.51
N THR A 165 1.59 1.39 -3.50
CA THR A 165 0.96 2.71 -3.29
C THR A 165 -0.57 2.60 -3.22
N PHE A 166 -1.15 1.50 -3.69
CA PHE A 166 -2.60 1.26 -3.78
C PHE A 166 -3.23 0.75 -2.49
N ILE A 167 -2.47 0.58 -1.41
CA ILE A 167 -2.99 0.12 -0.10
C ILE A 167 -4.06 1.03 0.53
N TYR A 168 -4.22 2.25 0.00
CA TYR A 168 -5.27 3.19 0.41
C TYR A 168 -6.46 3.21 -0.55
N MET A 169 -6.42 2.40 -1.62
CA MET A 169 -7.44 2.29 -2.67
C MET A 169 -7.96 0.84 -2.74
N LEU A 170 -8.54 0.38 -1.63
CA LEU A 170 -8.92 -1.03 -1.42
C LEU A 170 -9.89 -1.59 -2.47
N ASP A 171 -10.73 -0.74 -3.06
CA ASP A 171 -11.69 -1.14 -4.10
C ASP A 171 -11.09 -1.13 -5.51
N SER A 172 -9.83 -0.74 -5.67
CA SER A 172 -9.18 -0.69 -6.98
C SER A 172 -8.78 -2.09 -7.46
N GLU A 173 -8.96 -2.33 -8.76
CA GLU A 173 -8.52 -3.56 -9.43
C GLU A 173 -7.02 -3.82 -9.18
N VAL A 174 -6.20 -2.77 -9.22
CA VAL A 174 -4.75 -2.84 -8.96
C VAL A 174 -4.44 -3.28 -7.53
N TYR A 175 -5.26 -2.87 -6.54
CA TYR A 175 -5.10 -3.35 -5.17
C TYR A 175 -5.45 -4.83 -5.05
N LYS A 176 -6.53 -5.28 -5.70
CA LYS A 176 -6.87 -6.71 -5.77
C LYS A 176 -5.74 -7.53 -6.42
N GLU A 177 -5.18 -7.04 -7.52
CA GLU A 177 -4.02 -7.66 -8.18
C GLU A 177 -2.81 -7.74 -7.23
N TYR A 178 -2.54 -6.68 -6.47
CA TYR A 178 -1.51 -6.69 -5.42
C TYR A 178 -1.76 -7.77 -4.36
N GLU A 179 -2.99 -7.95 -3.87
CA GLU A 179 -3.33 -9.01 -2.92
C GLU A 179 -3.09 -10.40 -3.52
N HIS A 180 -3.48 -10.62 -4.78
CA HIS A 180 -3.21 -11.89 -5.46
C HIS A 180 -1.71 -12.12 -5.71
N ILE A 181 -0.91 -11.08 -5.98
CA ILE A 181 0.55 -11.20 -6.01
C ILE A 181 1.06 -11.69 -4.65
N LEU A 182 0.61 -11.09 -3.53
CA LEU A 182 0.99 -11.52 -2.18
C LEU A 182 0.65 -13.00 -1.94
N ASP A 183 -0.53 -13.46 -2.35
CA ASP A 183 -0.98 -14.85 -2.17
C ASP A 183 -0.11 -15.85 -2.94
N THR A 184 0.53 -15.43 -4.03
CA THR A 184 1.42 -16.29 -4.82
C THR A 184 2.83 -16.38 -4.26
N MET A 185 3.19 -15.51 -3.30
CA MET A 185 4.57 -15.39 -2.83
C MET A 185 5.04 -16.63 -2.08
N ARG A 186 6.31 -16.98 -2.26
CA ARG A 186 6.97 -18.01 -1.46
C ARG A 186 8.37 -17.54 -1.10
N PHE A 187 8.78 -17.93 0.11
CA PHE A 187 10.12 -17.69 0.64
C PHE A 187 10.76 -19.04 0.93
N PHE A 188 12.02 -19.22 0.56
CA PHE A 188 12.73 -20.50 0.65
C PHE A 188 14.21 -20.30 0.98
#